data_AF-A0A166B514-F1
#
_entry.id   AF-A0A166B514-F1
#
_cell.length_a   1.000
_cell.length_b   1.000
_cell.length_c   1.000
_cell.angle_alpha   90.00
_cell.angle_beta   90.00
_cell.angle_gamma   90.00
#
_symmetry.space_group_name_H-M   'P 1'
#
loop_
_entity.id
_entity.type
_entity.pdbx_description
1 polymer ?
#
loop_
_entity_poly.entity_id
_entity_poly.type
_entity_poly.pdbx_seq_one_letter_code
_entity_poly.pdbx_strand_id
1 'polypeptide(L)'
;MHALVVLYYSQKRHEEAEKLARVVIEGRTEALSKYHYDTLTSMHQLELIYYAQYKYKEAEELGKETVESKSLALGEEHPSTISSMFNLAVTYTSINQFSKANELYAKVIEFRKERRGEDDVETLSTVHQHVLSLEKEGRLTDAATLGADVTSRRRRVLGDDDADTRISMEHLMVTYIKLGRTTEAEELERILIRIKKRTLGMDDLETISAMDRLAMEYYDLQRFDEAETLLREVIESRKRVQSEYNAETLTSMHQLELTLYCKARYTECEELGVKLIEAKKLVLGEDHQHTIASMYNLGLTYLTVGKLSEAEGMYKTVVEKGIRLYGPDSKDAIMAASRLALVYNRQGRLTEAADLGGDVVERRRRLYGDKDMETRDTMEDLMVTYIKLGRQKEADELENILSQPL
;
A
#
# COMPACT_ATOMS: atom_id res chain seq x y z
N MET A 1 -9.13 33.99 -33.76
CA MET A 1 -8.59 34.23 -32.39
C MET A 1 -8.98 33.14 -31.40
N HIS A 2 -10.23 32.68 -31.31
CA HIS A 2 -10.62 31.59 -30.39
C HIS A 2 -9.79 30.29 -30.55
N ALA A 3 -9.58 29.82 -31.79
CA ALA A 3 -8.71 28.65 -32.04
C ALA A 3 -7.25 28.84 -31.58
N LEU A 4 -6.76 30.09 -31.55
CA LEU A 4 -5.42 30.41 -31.08
C LEU A 4 -5.32 30.36 -29.55
N VAL A 5 -6.39 30.72 -28.83
CA VAL A 5 -6.49 30.52 -27.38
C VAL A 5 -6.37 29.04 -27.04
N VAL A 6 -7.13 28.19 -27.73
CA VAL A 6 -7.09 26.72 -27.54
C VAL A 6 -5.71 26.15 -27.87
N LEU A 7 -5.04 26.66 -28.92
CA LEU A 7 -3.69 26.26 -29.27
C LEU A 7 -2.66 26.64 -28.20
N TYR A 8 -2.70 27.86 -27.66
CA TYR A 8 -1.80 28.26 -26.58
C TYR A 8 -2.05 27.45 -25.31
N TYR A 9 -3.32 27.16 -25.01
CA TYR A 9 -3.68 26.31 -23.89
C TYR A 9 -3.12 24.89 -24.03
N SER A 10 -3.26 24.26 -25.22
CA SER A 10 -2.72 22.90 -25.45
C SER A 10 -1.19 22.84 -25.43
N GLN A 11 -0.51 23.95 -25.76
CA GLN A 11 0.94 24.12 -25.63
C GLN A 11 1.41 24.44 -24.19
N LYS A 12 0.50 24.45 -23.21
CA LYS A 12 0.76 24.86 -21.82
C LYS A 12 1.27 26.30 -21.67
N ARG A 13 1.02 27.16 -22.67
CA ARG A 13 1.33 28.60 -22.64
C ARG A 13 0.16 29.35 -22.00
N HIS A 14 -0.10 29.06 -20.73
CA HIS A 14 -1.33 29.47 -20.04
C HIS A 14 -1.47 30.98 -19.88
N GLU A 15 -0.37 31.71 -19.63
CA GLU A 15 -0.40 33.18 -19.53
C GLU A 15 -0.77 33.86 -20.85
N GLU A 16 -0.26 33.34 -21.97
CA GLU A 16 -0.58 33.86 -23.30
C GLU A 16 -2.01 33.52 -23.71
N ALA A 17 -2.45 32.31 -23.38
CA ALA A 17 -3.83 31.88 -23.56
C ALA A 17 -4.79 32.78 -22.78
N GLU A 18 -4.47 33.12 -21.53
CA GLU A 18 -5.28 34.01 -20.68
C GLU A 18 -5.40 35.41 -21.29
N LYS A 19 -4.27 36.04 -21.63
CA LYS A 19 -4.26 37.39 -22.21
C LYS A 19 -5.12 37.45 -23.48
N LEU A 20 -4.97 36.45 -24.35
CA LEU A 20 -5.74 36.39 -25.59
C LEU A 20 -7.22 36.08 -25.34
N ALA A 21 -7.53 35.20 -24.39
CA ALA A 21 -8.90 34.85 -24.03
C ALA A 21 -9.69 36.06 -23.51
N ARG A 22 -9.08 36.90 -22.65
CA ARG A 22 -9.70 38.15 -22.17
C ARG A 22 -10.06 39.09 -23.33
N VAL A 23 -9.11 39.34 -24.25
CA VAL A 23 -9.34 40.17 -25.45
C VAL A 23 -10.46 39.59 -26.33
N VAL A 24 -10.50 38.26 -26.50
CA VAL A 24 -11.58 37.60 -27.27
C VAL A 24 -12.93 37.78 -26.59
N ILE A 25 -13.02 37.68 -25.27
CA ILE A 25 -14.27 37.85 -24.52
C ILE A 25 -14.75 39.29 -24.61
N GLU A 26 -13.87 40.27 -24.43
CA GLU A 26 -14.21 41.71 -24.55
C GLU A 26 -14.76 42.02 -25.94
N GLY A 27 -14.02 41.68 -27.01
CA GLY A 27 -14.47 41.94 -28.38
C GLY A 27 -15.76 41.20 -28.76
N ARG A 28 -15.97 39.96 -28.25
CA ARG A 28 -17.23 39.22 -28.47
C ARG A 28 -18.38 39.79 -27.68
N THR A 29 -18.14 40.30 -26.47
CA THR A 29 -19.17 40.95 -25.65
C THR A 29 -19.69 42.21 -26.34
N GLU A 30 -18.78 43.03 -26.88
CA GLU A 30 -19.15 44.24 -27.65
C GLU A 30 -19.88 43.91 -28.95
N ALA A 31 -19.40 42.92 -29.72
CA ALA A 31 -19.94 42.62 -31.04
C ALA A 31 -21.21 41.76 -31.03
N LEU A 32 -21.35 40.85 -30.06
CA LEU A 32 -22.35 39.78 -30.08
C LEU A 32 -23.26 39.76 -28.85
N SER A 33 -22.96 40.53 -27.79
CA SER A 33 -23.54 40.44 -26.43
C SER A 33 -22.86 39.41 -25.52
N LYS A 34 -22.92 39.66 -24.20
CA LYS A 34 -22.44 38.76 -23.15
C LYS A 34 -23.19 37.43 -23.08
N TYR A 35 -24.43 37.38 -23.57
CA TYR A 35 -25.26 36.17 -23.61
C TYR A 35 -25.11 35.35 -24.90
N HIS A 36 -24.29 35.80 -25.85
CA HIS A 36 -24.08 35.07 -27.09
C HIS A 36 -23.26 33.79 -26.84
N TYR A 37 -23.66 32.70 -27.51
CA TYR A 37 -23.04 31.37 -27.37
C TYR A 37 -21.51 31.39 -27.47
N ASP A 38 -20.96 32.12 -28.45
CA ASP A 38 -19.51 32.24 -28.63
C ASP A 38 -18.79 33.00 -27.51
N THR A 39 -19.45 34.01 -26.93
CA THR A 39 -18.92 34.77 -25.78
C THR A 39 -18.85 33.83 -24.58
N LEU A 40 -19.95 33.12 -24.30
CA LEU A 40 -20.05 32.16 -23.20
C LEU A 40 -19.08 30.97 -23.36
N THR A 41 -18.86 30.51 -24.58
CA THR A 41 -17.84 29.49 -24.88
C THR A 41 -16.43 30.00 -24.59
N SER A 42 -16.16 31.29 -24.82
CA SER A 42 -14.87 31.90 -24.50
C SER A 42 -14.66 32.06 -23.00
N MET A 43 -15.71 32.47 -22.27
CA MET A 43 -15.67 32.55 -20.80
C MET A 43 -15.36 31.19 -20.18
N HIS A 44 -16.01 30.13 -20.65
CA HIS A 44 -15.72 28.77 -20.23
C HIS A 44 -14.26 28.33 -20.51
N GLN A 45 -13.69 28.73 -21.64
CA GLN A 45 -12.28 28.43 -21.92
C GLN A 45 -11.35 29.23 -21.01
N LEU A 46 -11.68 30.47 -20.66
CA LEU A 46 -10.91 31.26 -19.71
C LEU A 46 -10.97 30.68 -18.28
N GLU A 47 -12.13 30.14 -17.86
CA GLU A 47 -12.29 29.38 -16.61
C GLU A 47 -11.29 28.21 -16.55
N LEU A 48 -11.23 27.40 -17.61
CA LEU A 48 -10.27 26.29 -17.72
C LEU A 48 -8.80 26.75 -17.67
N ILE A 49 -8.50 27.89 -18.31
CA ILE A 49 -7.17 28.49 -18.28
C ILE A 49 -6.80 28.93 -16.86
N TYR A 50 -7.71 29.57 -16.12
CA TYR A 50 -7.46 29.91 -14.71
C TYR A 50 -7.23 28.68 -13.86
N TYR A 51 -8.06 27.65 -14.04
CA TYR A 51 -7.90 26.38 -13.34
C TYR A 51 -6.51 25.76 -13.58
N ALA A 52 -6.06 25.70 -14.83
CA ALA A 52 -4.73 25.16 -15.18
C ALA A 52 -3.57 26.00 -14.63
N GLN A 53 -3.79 27.28 -14.32
CA GLN A 53 -2.83 28.16 -13.65
C GLN A 53 -2.92 28.12 -12.12
N TYR A 54 -3.75 27.24 -11.53
CA TYR A 54 -4.02 27.20 -10.10
C TYR A 54 -4.67 28.49 -9.54
N LYS A 55 -5.24 29.33 -10.43
CA LYS A 55 -6.00 30.55 -10.10
C LYS A 55 -7.45 30.18 -9.77
N TYR A 56 -7.63 29.39 -8.71
CA TYR A 56 -8.91 28.74 -8.46
C TYR A 56 -10.03 29.69 -8.04
N LYS A 57 -9.73 30.83 -7.43
CA LYS A 57 -10.75 31.83 -7.07
C LYS A 57 -11.31 32.50 -8.32
N GLU A 58 -10.43 32.87 -9.24
CA GLU A 58 -10.80 33.44 -10.54
C GLU A 58 -11.58 32.43 -11.39
N ALA A 59 -11.19 31.15 -11.34
CA ALA A 59 -11.94 30.06 -11.97
C ALA A 59 -13.33 29.87 -11.34
N GLU A 60 -13.45 29.93 -10.01
CA GLU A 60 -14.73 29.81 -9.30
C GLU A 60 -15.69 30.95 -9.66
N GLU A 61 -15.21 32.20 -9.61
CA GLU A 61 -16.01 33.39 -9.91
C GLU A 61 -16.50 33.36 -11.37
N LEU A 62 -15.59 33.15 -12.33
CA LEU A 62 -15.94 33.10 -13.74
C LEU A 62 -16.80 31.87 -14.09
N GLY A 63 -16.54 30.73 -13.46
CA GLY A 63 -17.32 29.50 -13.66
C GLY A 63 -18.78 29.67 -13.22
N LYS A 64 -19.03 30.32 -12.06
CA LYS A 64 -20.39 30.67 -11.62
C LYS A 64 -21.10 31.57 -12.62
N GLU A 65 -20.45 32.66 -13.03
CA GLU A 65 -21.02 33.61 -14.02
C GLU A 65 -21.32 32.92 -15.36
N THR A 66 -20.40 32.05 -15.81
CA THR A 66 -20.54 31.30 -17.06
C THR A 66 -21.72 30.33 -17.00
N VAL A 67 -21.88 29.59 -15.90
CA VAL A 67 -23.00 28.67 -15.69
C VAL A 67 -24.32 29.44 -15.67
N GLU A 68 -24.43 30.51 -14.86
CA GLU A 68 -25.64 31.33 -14.78
C GLU A 68 -26.03 31.92 -16.15
N SER A 69 -25.06 32.49 -16.86
CA SER A 69 -25.30 33.11 -18.16
C SER A 69 -25.69 32.09 -19.25
N LYS A 70 -25.10 30.88 -19.23
CA LYS A 70 -25.49 29.79 -20.13
C LYS A 70 -26.86 29.21 -19.78
N SER A 71 -27.18 29.07 -18.50
CA SER A 71 -28.52 28.66 -18.06
C SER A 71 -29.61 29.61 -18.55
N LEU A 72 -29.36 30.92 -18.48
CA LEU A 72 -30.29 31.94 -18.98
C LEU A 72 -30.42 31.94 -20.51
N ALA A 73 -29.31 31.79 -21.24
CA ALA A 73 -29.30 31.92 -22.69
C ALA A 73 -29.71 30.64 -23.42
N LEU A 74 -29.37 29.47 -22.88
CA LEU A 74 -29.49 28.17 -23.56
C LEU A 74 -30.39 27.17 -22.79
N GLY A 75 -30.66 27.42 -21.52
CA GLY A 75 -31.29 26.47 -20.59
C GLY A 75 -30.25 25.65 -19.80
N GLU A 76 -30.68 25.15 -18.64
CA GLU A 76 -29.80 24.38 -17.73
C GLU A 76 -29.38 23.02 -18.30
N GLU A 77 -30.28 22.34 -19.02
CA GLU A 77 -30.04 21.02 -19.64
C GLU A 77 -29.27 21.10 -20.97
N HIS A 78 -28.92 22.30 -21.42
CA HIS A 78 -28.17 22.44 -22.66
C HIS A 78 -26.75 21.87 -22.49
N PRO A 79 -26.21 21.08 -23.44
CA PRO A 79 -24.90 20.41 -23.28
C PRO A 79 -23.75 21.34 -22.88
N SER A 80 -23.69 22.55 -23.46
CA SER A 80 -22.66 23.54 -23.11
C SER A 80 -22.80 24.08 -21.68
N THR A 81 -24.02 24.15 -21.14
CA THR A 81 -24.29 24.51 -19.75
C THR A 81 -23.83 23.39 -18.83
N ILE A 82 -24.22 22.14 -19.14
CA ILE A 82 -23.81 20.93 -18.41
C ILE A 82 -22.28 20.81 -18.33
N SER A 83 -21.55 21.02 -19.44
CA SER A 83 -20.08 20.99 -19.43
C SER A 83 -19.47 22.08 -18.53
N SER A 84 -20.12 23.25 -18.43
CA SER A 84 -19.66 24.33 -17.55
C SER A 84 -19.93 24.02 -16.09
N MET A 85 -21.10 23.44 -15.79
CA MET A 85 -21.43 22.96 -14.45
C MET A 85 -20.44 21.87 -13.99
N PHE A 86 -20.08 20.94 -14.87
CA PHE A 86 -19.07 19.93 -14.57
C PHE A 86 -17.72 20.54 -14.20
N ASN A 87 -17.21 21.51 -14.97
CA ASN A 87 -15.91 22.14 -14.69
C ASN A 87 -15.94 23.03 -13.43
N LEU A 88 -17.06 23.69 -13.16
CA LEU A 88 -17.27 24.38 -11.89
C LEU A 88 -17.27 23.40 -10.71
N ALA A 89 -17.84 22.20 -10.87
CA ALA A 89 -17.81 21.16 -9.83
C ALA A 89 -16.38 20.68 -9.57
N VAL A 90 -15.58 20.46 -10.62
CA VAL A 90 -14.15 20.16 -10.51
C VAL A 90 -13.40 21.28 -9.78
N THR A 91 -13.69 22.53 -10.11
CA THR A 91 -13.11 23.69 -9.42
C THR A 91 -13.47 23.69 -7.93
N TYR A 92 -14.74 23.44 -7.57
CA TYR A 92 -15.15 23.31 -6.17
C TYR A 92 -14.42 22.18 -5.42
N THR A 93 -14.22 21.02 -6.06
CA THR A 93 -13.43 19.93 -5.45
C THR A 93 -11.99 20.37 -5.18
N SER A 94 -11.37 21.14 -6.09
CA SER A 94 -9.98 21.58 -5.95
C SER A 94 -9.76 22.66 -4.89
N ILE A 95 -10.81 23.41 -4.54
CA ILE A 95 -10.79 24.39 -3.43
C ILE A 95 -11.44 23.86 -2.15
N ASN A 96 -11.61 22.55 -2.03
CA ASN A 96 -12.19 21.86 -0.88
C ASN A 96 -13.64 22.26 -0.52
N GLN A 97 -14.39 22.80 -1.47
CA GLN A 97 -15.83 23.07 -1.33
C GLN A 97 -16.64 21.82 -1.72
N PHE A 98 -16.41 20.70 -1.04
CA PHE A 98 -16.91 19.39 -1.47
C PHE A 98 -18.43 19.30 -1.53
N SER A 99 -19.15 19.88 -0.58
CA SER A 99 -20.62 19.80 -0.58
C SER A 99 -21.23 20.48 -1.83
N LYS A 100 -20.68 21.62 -2.27
CA LYS A 100 -21.10 22.29 -3.51
C LYS A 100 -20.68 21.49 -4.76
N ALA A 101 -19.49 20.90 -4.74
CA ALA A 101 -19.04 20.04 -5.83
C ALA A 101 -19.98 18.84 -6.00
N ASN A 102 -20.34 18.18 -4.90
CA ASN A 102 -21.17 16.97 -4.88
C ASN A 102 -22.61 17.26 -5.34
N GLU A 103 -23.20 18.39 -4.93
CA GLU A 103 -24.50 18.85 -5.45
C GLU A 103 -24.44 19.06 -6.98
N LEU A 104 -23.40 19.73 -7.46
CA LEU A 104 -23.27 20.05 -8.88
C LEU A 104 -22.95 18.81 -9.73
N TYR A 105 -22.12 17.88 -9.23
CA TYR A 105 -21.91 16.59 -9.86
C TYR A 105 -23.20 15.78 -9.94
N ALA A 106 -23.99 15.72 -8.86
CA ALA A 106 -25.27 15.00 -8.87
C ALA A 106 -26.21 15.53 -9.96
N LYS A 107 -26.34 16.86 -10.08
CA LYS A 107 -27.15 17.51 -11.12
C LYS A 107 -26.63 17.24 -12.54
N VAL A 108 -25.31 17.33 -12.74
CA VAL A 108 -24.69 17.02 -14.05
C VAL A 108 -24.89 15.54 -14.42
N ILE A 109 -24.78 14.62 -13.46
CA ILE A 109 -25.03 13.19 -13.67
C ILE A 109 -26.47 12.96 -14.11
N GLU A 110 -27.45 13.56 -13.43
CA GLU A 110 -28.87 13.47 -13.79
C GLU A 110 -29.12 13.91 -15.24
N PHE A 111 -28.68 15.12 -15.60
CA PHE A 111 -28.85 15.63 -16.96
C PHE A 111 -28.14 14.78 -18.03
N ARG A 112 -26.91 14.29 -17.76
CA ARG A 112 -26.20 13.40 -18.70
C ARG A 112 -26.87 12.04 -18.83
N LYS A 113 -27.39 11.49 -17.73
CA LYS A 113 -28.16 10.23 -17.71
C LYS A 113 -29.42 10.32 -18.55
N GLU A 114 -30.22 11.37 -18.40
CA GLU A 114 -31.45 11.55 -19.19
C GLU A 114 -31.16 11.72 -20.69
N ARG A 115 -30.09 12.44 -21.01
CA ARG A 115 -29.76 12.78 -22.39
C ARG A 115 -29.05 11.64 -23.16
N ARG A 116 -28.15 10.91 -22.51
CA ARG A 116 -27.22 9.96 -23.17
C ARG A 116 -27.23 8.56 -22.55
N GLY A 117 -27.89 8.39 -21.42
CA GLY A 117 -27.94 7.14 -20.67
C GLY A 117 -26.88 7.03 -19.57
N GLU A 118 -27.10 6.09 -18.66
CA GLU A 118 -26.22 5.86 -17.51
C GLU A 118 -24.86 5.22 -17.88
N ASP A 119 -24.81 4.53 -19.02
CA ASP A 119 -23.62 3.83 -19.51
C ASP A 119 -22.80 4.68 -20.50
N ASP A 120 -23.19 5.94 -20.75
CA ASP A 120 -22.39 6.86 -21.57
C ASP A 120 -21.06 7.21 -20.88
N VAL A 121 -19.97 7.21 -21.64
CA VAL A 121 -18.60 7.40 -21.13
C VAL A 121 -18.42 8.73 -20.41
N GLU A 122 -19.10 9.80 -20.87
CA GLU A 122 -19.05 11.12 -20.24
C GLU A 122 -19.82 11.12 -18.91
N THR A 123 -20.97 10.43 -18.86
CA THR A 123 -21.72 10.19 -17.62
C THR A 123 -20.86 9.43 -16.61
N LEU A 124 -20.27 8.30 -17.01
CA LEU A 124 -19.42 7.48 -16.13
C LEU A 124 -18.20 8.27 -15.62
N SER A 125 -17.60 9.12 -16.45
CA SER A 125 -16.51 10.00 -16.03
C SER A 125 -16.93 11.04 -15.01
N THR A 126 -18.15 11.57 -15.14
CA THR A 126 -18.75 12.46 -14.14
C THR A 126 -18.96 11.75 -12.82
N VAL A 127 -19.53 10.54 -12.87
CA VAL A 127 -19.76 9.71 -11.68
C VAL A 127 -18.44 9.42 -10.98
N HIS A 128 -17.38 9.11 -11.72
CA HIS A 128 -16.05 8.91 -11.14
C HIS A 128 -15.52 10.17 -10.44
N GLN A 129 -15.64 11.35 -11.04
CA GLN A 129 -15.23 12.60 -10.37
C GLN A 129 -16.05 12.89 -9.11
N HIS A 130 -17.34 12.55 -9.12
CA HIS A 130 -18.18 12.62 -7.93
C HIS A 130 -17.68 11.68 -6.82
N VAL A 131 -17.32 10.44 -7.15
CA VAL A 131 -16.72 9.48 -6.20
C VAL A 131 -15.48 10.09 -5.54
N LEU A 132 -14.56 10.67 -6.31
CA LEU A 132 -13.36 11.29 -5.76
C LEU A 132 -13.65 12.48 -4.85
N SER A 133 -14.67 13.27 -5.18
CA SER A 133 -15.11 14.39 -4.34
C SER A 133 -15.75 13.92 -3.03
N LEU A 134 -16.56 12.85 -3.05
CA LEU A 134 -17.11 12.20 -1.86
C LEU A 134 -16.01 11.63 -0.96
N GLU A 135 -14.99 10.99 -1.53
CA GLU A 135 -13.84 10.51 -0.77
C GLU A 135 -13.10 11.63 -0.04
N LYS A 136 -12.86 12.76 -0.72
CA LYS A 136 -12.21 13.92 -0.12
C LYS A 136 -13.06 14.59 0.96
N GLU A 137 -14.39 14.54 0.84
CA GLU A 137 -15.32 14.97 1.90
C GLU A 137 -15.31 14.03 3.12
N GLY A 138 -14.77 12.82 2.99
CA GLY A 138 -14.79 11.78 4.03
C GLY A 138 -16.02 10.87 4.00
N ARG A 139 -16.89 11.00 2.98
CA ARG A 139 -18.09 10.17 2.78
C ARG A 139 -17.73 8.84 2.11
N LEU A 140 -16.85 8.07 2.76
CA LEU A 140 -16.25 6.86 2.19
C LEU A 140 -17.28 5.78 1.81
N THR A 141 -18.35 5.60 2.58
CA THR A 141 -19.41 4.62 2.27
C THR A 141 -20.17 4.97 0.99
N ASP A 142 -20.46 6.26 0.79
CA ASP A 142 -21.15 6.74 -0.41
C ASP A 142 -20.22 6.64 -1.63
N ALA A 143 -18.95 7.01 -1.46
CA ALA A 143 -17.91 6.86 -2.47
C ALA A 143 -17.73 5.38 -2.88
N ALA A 144 -17.70 4.46 -1.91
CA ALA A 144 -17.56 3.03 -2.19
C ALA A 144 -18.77 2.46 -2.94
N THR A 145 -19.98 2.89 -2.57
CA THR A 145 -21.23 2.44 -3.23
C THR A 145 -21.30 2.94 -4.67
N LEU A 146 -21.09 4.24 -4.88
CA LEU A 146 -21.11 4.84 -6.21
C LEU A 146 -19.92 4.39 -7.06
N GLY A 147 -18.75 4.22 -6.43
CA GLY A 147 -17.52 3.69 -7.01
C GLY A 147 -17.67 2.27 -7.53
N ALA A 148 -18.36 1.39 -6.79
CA ALA A 148 -18.64 0.03 -7.21
C ALA A 148 -19.56 -0.04 -8.45
N ASP A 149 -20.61 0.79 -8.49
CA ASP A 149 -21.53 0.86 -9.64
C ASP A 149 -20.80 1.38 -10.89
N VAL A 150 -20.10 2.52 -10.80
CA VAL A 150 -19.40 3.11 -11.95
C VAL A 150 -18.27 2.22 -12.45
N THR A 151 -17.55 1.56 -11.55
CA THR A 151 -16.49 0.61 -11.92
C THR A 151 -17.11 -0.57 -12.66
N SER A 152 -18.19 -1.16 -12.14
CA SER A 152 -18.87 -2.27 -12.79
C SER A 152 -19.42 -1.90 -14.18
N ARG A 153 -19.91 -0.67 -14.36
CA ARG A 153 -20.37 -0.17 -15.66
C ARG A 153 -19.22 0.04 -16.63
N ARG A 154 -18.14 0.72 -16.21
CA ARG A 154 -16.93 0.93 -17.02
C ARG A 154 -16.34 -0.38 -17.51
N ARG A 155 -16.28 -1.41 -16.64
CA ARG A 155 -15.87 -2.77 -17.02
C ARG A 155 -16.71 -3.36 -18.15
N ARG A 156 -18.03 -3.16 -18.15
CA ARG A 156 -18.92 -3.66 -19.22
C ARG A 156 -18.80 -2.87 -20.52
N VAL A 157 -18.66 -1.56 -20.43
CA VAL A 157 -18.71 -0.64 -21.59
C VAL A 157 -17.34 -0.52 -22.27
N LEU A 158 -16.29 -0.30 -21.48
CA LEU A 158 -14.93 0.00 -21.97
C LEU A 158 -14.01 -1.23 -21.88
N GLY A 159 -14.36 -2.20 -21.03
CA GLY A 159 -13.52 -3.35 -20.74
C GLY A 159 -12.50 -3.09 -19.63
N ASP A 160 -11.93 -4.17 -19.12
CA ASP A 160 -10.96 -4.16 -18.01
C ASP A 160 -9.60 -3.54 -18.39
N ASP A 161 -9.24 -3.50 -19.69
CA ASP A 161 -7.96 -2.93 -20.16
C ASP A 161 -7.99 -1.40 -20.32
N ASP A 162 -9.18 -0.80 -20.33
CA ASP A 162 -9.31 0.65 -20.49
C ASP A 162 -8.69 1.40 -19.30
N ALA A 163 -8.01 2.50 -19.60
CA ALA A 163 -7.28 3.27 -18.60
C ALA A 163 -8.21 3.85 -17.52
N ASP A 164 -9.40 4.34 -17.91
CA ASP A 164 -10.36 4.90 -16.97
C ASP A 164 -11.03 3.81 -16.13
N THR A 165 -11.28 2.63 -16.70
CA THR A 165 -11.74 1.45 -15.94
C THR A 165 -10.72 1.07 -14.86
N ARG A 166 -9.43 0.98 -15.22
CA ARG A 166 -8.35 0.67 -14.28
C ARG A 166 -8.24 1.70 -13.16
N ILE A 167 -8.25 3.00 -13.49
CA ILE A 167 -8.21 4.08 -12.49
C ILE A 167 -9.42 4.00 -11.55
N SER A 168 -10.60 3.68 -12.08
CA SER A 168 -11.80 3.42 -11.27
C SER A 168 -11.61 2.27 -10.28
N MET A 169 -11.06 1.14 -10.72
CA MET A 169 -10.77 0.00 -9.84
C MET A 169 -9.74 0.36 -8.77
N GLU A 170 -8.65 1.04 -9.13
CA GLU A 170 -7.58 1.43 -8.21
C GLU A 170 -8.11 2.38 -7.12
N HIS A 171 -8.91 3.39 -7.49
CA HIS A 171 -9.54 4.27 -6.51
C HIS A 171 -10.53 3.52 -5.61
N LEU A 172 -11.41 2.69 -6.17
CA LEU A 172 -12.37 1.90 -5.38
C LEU A 172 -11.68 0.94 -4.40
N MET A 173 -10.59 0.30 -4.83
CA MET A 173 -9.77 -0.57 -3.97
C MET A 173 -9.22 0.21 -2.78
N VAL A 174 -8.68 1.42 -3.00
CA VAL A 174 -8.21 2.30 -1.92
C VAL A 174 -9.36 2.73 -1.01
N THR A 175 -10.55 3.00 -1.54
CA THR A 175 -11.75 3.29 -0.73
C THR A 175 -12.10 2.12 0.18
N TYR A 176 -12.08 0.88 -0.34
CA TYR A 176 -12.35 -0.32 0.44
C TYR A 176 -11.32 -0.54 1.54
N ILE A 177 -10.03 -0.33 1.27
CA ILE A 177 -8.96 -0.39 2.30
C ILE A 177 -9.24 0.60 3.43
N LYS A 178 -9.59 1.87 3.11
CA LYS A 178 -9.90 2.89 4.13
C LYS A 178 -11.12 2.53 4.99
N LEU A 179 -12.06 1.76 4.45
CA LEU A 179 -13.24 1.26 5.17
C LEU A 179 -12.98 -0.04 5.94
N GLY A 180 -11.79 -0.64 5.81
CA GLY A 180 -11.50 -1.97 6.36
C GLY A 180 -12.21 -3.12 5.62
N ARG A 181 -12.72 -2.87 4.41
CA ARG A 181 -13.35 -3.87 3.54
C ARG A 181 -12.29 -4.64 2.75
N THR A 182 -11.52 -5.46 3.47
CA THR A 182 -10.32 -6.13 2.94
C THR A 182 -10.65 -7.12 1.82
N THR A 183 -11.73 -7.89 1.93
CA THR A 183 -12.13 -8.88 0.91
C THR A 183 -12.41 -8.24 -0.44
N GLU A 184 -13.16 -7.12 -0.47
CA GLU A 184 -13.47 -6.43 -1.72
C GLU A 184 -12.26 -5.69 -2.30
N ALA A 185 -11.35 -5.21 -1.45
CA ALA A 185 -10.08 -4.64 -1.90
C ALA A 185 -9.19 -5.71 -2.56
N GLU A 186 -9.06 -6.89 -1.93
CA GLU A 186 -8.30 -8.02 -2.47
C GLU A 186 -8.84 -8.46 -3.83
N GLU A 187 -10.16 -8.54 -3.99
CA GLU A 187 -10.78 -8.93 -5.27
C GLU A 187 -10.35 -7.97 -6.41
N LEU A 188 -10.35 -6.66 -6.14
CA LEU A 188 -9.89 -5.65 -7.09
C LEU A 188 -8.39 -5.75 -7.36
N GLU A 189 -7.57 -5.96 -6.33
CA GLU A 189 -6.12 -6.11 -6.50
C GLU A 189 -5.78 -7.31 -7.38
N ARG A 190 -6.46 -8.45 -7.20
CA ARG A 190 -6.29 -9.64 -8.04
C ARG A 190 -6.66 -9.38 -9.50
N ILE A 191 -7.72 -8.61 -9.75
CA ILE A 191 -8.12 -8.21 -11.10
C ILE A 191 -7.03 -7.31 -11.71
N LEU A 192 -6.56 -6.31 -10.97
CA LEU A 192 -5.51 -5.37 -11.41
C LEU A 192 -4.20 -6.09 -11.72
N ILE A 193 -3.78 -7.05 -10.90
CA ILE A 193 -2.61 -7.90 -11.16
C ILE A 193 -2.79 -8.71 -12.43
N ARG A 194 -3.97 -9.29 -12.67
CA ARG A 194 -4.26 -10.04 -13.91
C ARG A 194 -4.15 -9.15 -15.14
N ILE A 195 -4.65 -7.92 -15.06
CA ILE A 195 -4.53 -6.93 -16.14
C ILE A 195 -3.07 -6.62 -16.38
N LYS A 196 -2.29 -6.29 -15.34
CA LYS A 196 -0.83 -6.00 -15.45
C LYS A 196 -0.05 -7.17 -16.06
N LYS A 197 -0.32 -8.41 -15.64
CA LYS A 197 0.26 -9.63 -16.23
C LYS A 197 0.00 -9.73 -17.74
N ARG A 198 -1.18 -9.33 -18.21
CA ARG A 198 -1.53 -9.35 -19.64
C ARG A 198 -0.92 -8.18 -20.41
N THR A 199 -0.93 -6.97 -19.85
CA THR A 199 -0.57 -5.75 -20.57
C THR A 199 0.93 -5.42 -20.51
N LEU A 200 1.56 -5.62 -19.36
CA LEU A 200 2.98 -5.37 -19.13
C LEU A 200 3.81 -6.65 -19.20
N GLY A 201 3.20 -7.78 -18.85
CA GLY A 201 3.86 -9.09 -18.82
C GLY A 201 4.25 -9.51 -17.41
N MET A 202 4.46 -10.81 -17.20
CA MET A 202 4.84 -11.39 -15.90
C MET A 202 6.25 -10.95 -15.43
N ASP A 203 7.10 -10.54 -16.36
CA ASP A 203 8.49 -10.14 -16.13
C ASP A 203 8.65 -8.62 -15.94
N ASP A 204 7.55 -7.86 -16.05
CA ASP A 204 7.55 -6.43 -15.75
C ASP A 204 7.65 -6.17 -14.24
N LEU A 205 8.50 -5.22 -13.85
CA LEU A 205 8.79 -4.93 -12.43
C LEU A 205 7.55 -4.43 -11.68
N GLU A 206 6.66 -3.68 -12.33
CA GLU A 206 5.44 -3.18 -11.70
C GLU A 206 4.45 -4.33 -11.41
N THR A 207 4.38 -5.30 -12.32
CA THR A 207 3.60 -6.53 -12.15
C THR A 207 4.15 -7.37 -11.00
N ILE A 208 5.47 -7.58 -10.97
CA ILE A 208 6.15 -8.32 -9.92
C ILE A 208 5.91 -7.67 -8.55
N SER A 209 6.10 -6.35 -8.43
CA SER A 209 5.90 -5.63 -7.17
C SER A 209 4.45 -5.65 -6.69
N ALA A 210 3.46 -5.66 -7.59
CA ALA A 210 2.06 -5.82 -7.20
C ALA A 210 1.78 -7.22 -6.63
N MET A 211 2.32 -8.27 -7.25
CA MET A 211 2.16 -9.64 -6.76
C MET A 211 2.88 -9.89 -5.43
N ASP A 212 4.09 -9.35 -5.26
CA ASP A 212 4.87 -9.47 -4.03
C ASP A 212 4.14 -8.81 -2.85
N ARG A 213 3.50 -7.65 -3.08
CA ARG A 213 2.65 -6.99 -2.07
C ARG A 213 1.42 -7.82 -1.69
N LEU A 214 0.68 -8.34 -2.67
CA LEU A 214 -0.47 -9.21 -2.39
C LEU A 214 -0.05 -10.49 -1.65
N ALA A 215 1.14 -11.03 -1.94
CA ALA A 215 1.65 -12.20 -1.22
C ALA A 215 1.98 -11.90 0.26
N MET A 216 2.52 -10.71 0.55
CA MET A 216 2.72 -10.25 1.93
C MET A 216 1.38 -10.06 2.65
N GLU A 217 0.37 -9.51 2.00
CA GLU A 217 -0.97 -9.40 2.58
C GLU A 217 -1.56 -10.78 2.90
N TYR A 218 -1.40 -11.76 2.00
CA TYR A 218 -1.80 -13.14 2.29
C TYR A 218 -1.04 -13.74 3.47
N TYR A 219 0.25 -13.46 3.62
CA TYR A 219 1.02 -13.90 4.78
C TYR A 219 0.45 -13.31 6.08
N ASP A 220 0.18 -12.01 6.11
CA ASP A 220 -0.36 -11.31 7.29
C ASP A 220 -1.76 -11.82 7.67
N LEU A 221 -2.57 -12.20 6.68
CA LEU A 221 -3.87 -12.85 6.85
C LEU A 221 -3.79 -14.35 7.16
N GLN A 222 -2.58 -14.90 7.34
CA GLN A 222 -2.31 -16.33 7.55
C GLN A 222 -2.79 -17.26 6.43
N ARG A 223 -2.98 -16.70 5.23
CA ARG A 223 -3.36 -17.41 3.99
C ARG A 223 -2.10 -17.89 3.26
N PHE A 224 -1.39 -18.80 3.93
CA PHE A 224 -0.05 -19.23 3.50
C PHE A 224 -0.03 -20.01 2.18
N ASP A 225 -1.14 -20.63 1.77
CA ASP A 225 -1.25 -21.31 0.46
C ASP A 225 -1.22 -20.31 -0.71
N GLU A 226 -1.98 -19.23 -0.60
CA GLU A 226 -2.00 -18.17 -1.62
C GLU A 226 -0.71 -17.36 -1.61
N ALA A 227 -0.16 -17.04 -0.44
CA ALA A 227 1.13 -16.38 -0.30
C ALA A 227 2.25 -17.18 -0.98
N GLU A 228 2.34 -18.48 -0.71
CA GLU A 228 3.36 -19.36 -1.32
C GLU A 228 3.24 -19.37 -2.84
N THR A 229 2.02 -19.50 -3.37
CA THR A 229 1.78 -19.56 -4.81
C THR A 229 2.30 -18.30 -5.51
N LEU A 230 1.96 -17.12 -4.97
CA LEU A 230 2.41 -15.85 -5.53
C LEU A 230 3.93 -15.65 -5.36
N LEU A 231 4.50 -15.97 -4.19
CA LEU A 231 5.93 -15.81 -3.93
C LEU A 231 6.77 -16.65 -4.89
N ARG A 232 6.36 -17.89 -5.19
CA ARG A 232 7.07 -18.73 -6.17
C ARG A 232 7.06 -18.11 -7.57
N GLU A 233 5.93 -17.58 -8.03
CA GLU A 233 5.85 -16.87 -9.31
C GLU A 233 6.74 -15.61 -9.32
N VAL A 234 6.70 -14.82 -8.24
CA VAL A 234 7.50 -13.60 -8.06
C VAL A 234 8.99 -13.90 -8.09
N ILE A 235 9.46 -14.90 -7.33
CA ILE A 235 10.87 -15.28 -7.25
C ILE A 235 11.40 -15.71 -8.61
N GLU A 236 10.67 -16.57 -9.33
CA GLU A 236 11.11 -17.03 -10.65
C GLU A 236 11.13 -15.90 -11.68
N SER A 237 10.19 -14.95 -11.59
CA SER A 237 10.22 -13.75 -12.42
C SER A 237 11.41 -12.84 -12.07
N ARG A 238 11.60 -12.50 -10.78
CA ARG A 238 12.73 -11.67 -10.33
C ARG A 238 14.09 -12.28 -10.68
N LYS A 239 14.25 -13.60 -10.60
CA LYS A 239 15.48 -14.30 -11.05
C LYS A 239 15.78 -14.04 -12.53
N ARG A 240 14.76 -14.02 -13.41
CA ARG A 240 14.95 -13.74 -14.85
C ARG A 240 15.36 -12.30 -15.12
N VAL A 241 14.73 -11.33 -14.46
CA VAL A 241 14.88 -9.90 -14.80
C VAL A 241 15.87 -9.12 -13.95
N GLN A 242 16.09 -9.54 -12.70
CA GLN A 242 16.92 -8.82 -11.74
C GLN A 242 18.15 -9.61 -11.28
N SER A 243 18.27 -10.89 -11.62
CA SER A 243 19.22 -11.89 -11.09
C SER A 243 18.81 -12.50 -9.75
N GLU A 244 19.17 -13.76 -9.55
CA GLU A 244 18.99 -14.50 -8.29
C GLU A 244 19.64 -13.81 -7.08
N TYR A 245 20.72 -13.06 -7.31
CA TYR A 245 21.48 -12.36 -6.28
C TYR A 245 20.98 -10.93 -6.02
N ASN A 246 19.87 -10.52 -6.60
CA ASN A 246 19.29 -9.21 -6.32
C ASN A 246 18.68 -9.15 -4.92
N ALA A 247 18.86 -8.04 -4.20
CA ALA A 247 18.31 -7.83 -2.86
C ALA A 247 16.79 -8.10 -2.79
N GLU A 248 16.02 -7.65 -3.77
CA GLU A 248 14.57 -7.89 -3.85
C GLU A 248 14.25 -9.38 -4.04
N THR A 249 15.02 -10.09 -4.87
CA THR A 249 14.83 -11.55 -5.05
C THR A 249 15.07 -12.29 -3.74
N LEU A 250 16.14 -11.93 -3.03
CA LEU A 250 16.46 -12.50 -1.72
C LEU A 250 15.40 -12.15 -0.67
N THR A 251 14.79 -10.97 -0.74
CA THR A 251 13.66 -10.61 0.13
C THR A 251 12.45 -11.50 -0.13
N SER A 252 12.01 -11.69 -1.38
CA SER A 252 10.89 -12.60 -1.67
C SER A 252 11.20 -14.06 -1.30
N MET A 253 12.45 -14.51 -1.52
CA MET A 253 12.89 -15.85 -1.08
C MET A 253 12.80 -15.99 0.44
N HIS A 254 13.15 -14.94 1.19
CA HIS A 254 13.00 -14.93 2.64
C HIS A 254 11.51 -14.98 3.07
N GLN A 255 10.64 -14.24 2.38
CA GLN A 255 9.19 -14.33 2.66
C GLN A 255 8.64 -15.73 2.36
N LEU A 256 9.15 -16.41 1.32
CA LEU A 256 8.79 -17.79 1.02
C LEU A 256 9.28 -18.75 2.11
N GLU A 257 10.51 -18.56 2.62
CA GLU A 257 11.05 -19.34 3.75
C GLU A 257 10.14 -19.24 4.98
N LEU A 258 9.76 -18.01 5.38
CA LEU A 258 8.84 -17.80 6.52
C LEU A 258 7.46 -18.43 6.27
N THR A 259 6.94 -18.32 5.04
CA THR A 259 5.67 -18.93 4.66
C THR A 259 5.73 -20.45 4.78
N LEU A 260 6.81 -21.08 4.32
CA LEU A 260 7.02 -22.53 4.43
C LEU A 260 7.16 -22.99 5.89
N TYR A 261 7.84 -22.19 6.73
CA TYR A 261 7.92 -22.42 8.17
C TYR A 261 6.53 -22.44 8.81
N CYS A 262 5.69 -21.43 8.55
CA CYS A 262 4.32 -21.35 9.07
C CYS A 262 3.44 -22.52 8.60
N LYS A 263 3.71 -23.10 7.42
CA LYS A 263 3.05 -24.30 6.90
C LYS A 263 3.64 -25.61 7.43
N ALA A 264 4.59 -25.55 8.37
CA ALA A 264 5.33 -26.70 8.89
C ALA A 264 6.06 -27.52 7.81
N ARG A 265 6.39 -26.94 6.65
CA ARG A 265 7.19 -27.56 5.57
C ARG A 265 8.68 -27.35 5.84
N TYR A 266 9.15 -27.87 6.97
CA TYR A 266 10.47 -27.55 7.50
C TYR A 266 11.64 -28.01 6.60
N THR A 267 11.49 -29.11 5.87
CA THR A 267 12.54 -29.58 4.93
C THR A 267 12.80 -28.56 3.82
N GLU A 268 11.73 -28.03 3.20
CA GLU A 268 11.88 -27.03 2.15
C GLU A 268 12.30 -25.67 2.71
N CYS A 269 11.82 -25.32 3.91
CA CYS A 269 12.27 -24.14 4.64
C CYS A 269 13.79 -24.20 4.89
N GLU A 270 14.31 -25.33 5.34
CA GLU A 270 15.74 -25.55 5.56
C GLU A 270 16.54 -25.41 4.25
N GLU A 271 16.13 -26.11 3.19
CA GLU A 271 16.81 -26.05 1.89
C GLU A 271 16.88 -24.62 1.33
N LEU A 272 15.80 -23.85 1.50
CA LEU A 272 15.73 -22.47 1.05
C LEU A 272 16.56 -21.54 1.96
N GLY A 273 16.49 -21.72 3.28
CA GLY A 273 17.22 -20.93 4.26
C GLY A 273 18.75 -21.04 4.09
N VAL A 274 19.27 -22.25 3.83
CA VAL A 274 20.70 -22.46 3.54
C VAL A 274 21.13 -21.68 2.29
N LYS A 275 20.40 -21.83 1.17
CA LYS A 275 20.68 -21.11 -0.08
C LYS A 275 20.62 -19.59 0.12
N LEU A 276 19.64 -19.11 0.89
CA LEU A 276 19.44 -17.70 1.15
C LEU A 276 20.61 -17.10 1.95
N ILE A 277 21.12 -17.81 2.97
CA ILE A 277 22.28 -17.37 3.74
C ILE A 277 23.52 -17.30 2.84
N GLU A 278 23.78 -18.31 2.01
CA GLU A 278 24.91 -18.32 1.08
C GLU A 278 24.85 -17.16 0.08
N ALA A 279 23.68 -16.94 -0.52
CA ALA A 279 23.47 -15.82 -1.44
C ALA A 279 23.64 -14.45 -0.75
N LYS A 280 23.06 -14.27 0.45
CA LYS A 280 23.22 -13.02 1.22
C LYS A 280 24.65 -12.78 1.66
N LYS A 281 25.42 -13.83 2.01
CA LYS A 281 26.86 -13.71 2.30
C LYS A 281 27.64 -13.17 1.10
N LEU A 282 27.33 -13.62 -0.11
CA LEU A 282 27.99 -13.17 -1.34
C LEU A 282 27.62 -11.72 -1.70
N VAL A 283 26.35 -11.34 -1.51
CA VAL A 283 25.82 -10.04 -1.99
C VAL A 283 25.99 -8.93 -0.97
N LEU A 284 25.64 -9.20 0.29
CA LEU A 284 25.59 -8.20 1.36
C LEU A 284 26.81 -8.30 2.29
N GLY A 285 27.48 -9.45 2.28
CA GLY A 285 28.54 -9.79 3.23
C GLY A 285 28.01 -10.61 4.40
N GLU A 286 28.94 -11.31 5.05
CA GLU A 286 28.64 -12.23 6.16
C GLU A 286 28.13 -11.50 7.41
N ASP A 287 28.55 -10.26 7.60
CA ASP A 287 28.26 -9.46 8.79
C ASP A 287 27.07 -8.50 8.60
N HIS A 288 26.39 -8.58 7.45
CA HIS A 288 25.23 -7.76 7.19
C HIS A 288 24.01 -8.21 8.01
N GLN A 289 23.23 -7.25 8.54
CA GLN A 289 22.06 -7.51 9.39
C GLN A 289 21.08 -8.54 8.79
N HIS A 290 20.77 -8.43 7.49
CA HIS A 290 19.84 -9.36 6.82
C HIS A 290 20.41 -10.77 6.62
N THR A 291 21.74 -10.92 6.57
CA THR A 291 22.41 -12.22 6.54
C THR A 291 22.31 -12.88 7.92
N ILE A 292 22.58 -12.11 8.98
CA ILE A 292 22.47 -12.55 10.38
C ILE A 292 21.02 -12.93 10.73
N ALA A 293 20.04 -12.12 10.29
CA ALA A 293 18.62 -12.43 10.50
C ALA A 293 18.21 -13.76 9.82
N SER A 294 18.71 -14.05 8.62
CA SER A 294 18.48 -15.35 7.98
C SER A 294 19.14 -16.51 8.73
N MET A 295 20.33 -16.32 9.32
CA MET A 295 20.95 -17.33 10.18
C MET A 295 20.10 -17.62 11.43
N TYR A 296 19.53 -16.58 12.05
CA TYR A 296 18.63 -16.74 13.19
C TYR A 296 17.37 -17.54 12.81
N ASN A 297 16.74 -17.22 11.66
CA ASN A 297 15.53 -17.91 11.19
C ASN A 297 15.80 -19.38 10.79
N LEU A 298 16.95 -19.67 10.17
CA LEU A 298 17.35 -21.05 9.92
C LEU A 298 17.63 -21.80 11.24
N GLY A 299 18.22 -21.12 12.23
CA GLY A 299 18.37 -21.66 13.59
C GLY A 299 17.04 -22.03 14.25
N LEU A 300 15.98 -21.23 14.03
CA LEU A 300 14.62 -21.56 14.49
C LEU A 300 14.10 -22.82 13.80
N THR A 301 14.29 -22.93 12.48
CA THR A 301 13.91 -24.13 11.71
C THR A 301 14.60 -25.38 12.25
N TYR A 302 15.91 -25.33 12.49
CA TYR A 302 16.66 -26.45 13.06
C TYR A 302 16.17 -26.83 14.46
N LEU A 303 15.91 -25.84 15.32
CA LEU A 303 15.40 -26.07 16.66
C LEU A 303 14.03 -26.77 16.63
N THR A 304 13.13 -26.35 15.74
CA THR A 304 11.78 -26.91 15.59
C THR A 304 11.81 -28.36 15.10
N VAL A 305 12.71 -28.70 14.17
CA VAL A 305 12.90 -30.09 13.67
C VAL A 305 13.68 -30.96 14.67
N GLY A 306 14.32 -30.37 15.67
CA GLY A 306 15.14 -31.09 16.66
C GLY A 306 16.59 -31.33 16.23
N LYS A 307 17.06 -30.64 15.18
CA LYS A 307 18.47 -30.60 14.75
C LYS A 307 19.27 -29.66 15.68
N LEU A 308 19.44 -30.10 16.93
CA LEU A 308 19.96 -29.24 18.01
C LEU A 308 21.41 -28.80 17.79
N SER A 309 22.24 -29.60 17.12
CA SER A 309 23.65 -29.26 16.88
C SER A 309 23.78 -28.15 15.85
N GLU A 310 22.98 -28.22 14.79
CA GLU A 310 22.91 -27.21 13.73
C GLU A 310 22.28 -25.91 14.25
N ALA A 311 21.23 -26.02 15.08
CA ALA A 311 20.63 -24.86 15.77
C ALA A 311 21.65 -24.16 16.67
N GLU A 312 22.43 -24.91 17.46
CA GLU A 312 23.49 -24.37 18.31
C GLU A 312 24.53 -23.60 17.48
N GLY A 313 24.99 -24.18 16.36
CA GLY A 313 25.96 -23.52 15.47
C GLY A 313 25.44 -22.20 14.90
N MET A 314 24.17 -22.16 14.47
CA MET A 314 23.53 -20.94 13.98
C MET A 314 23.45 -19.88 15.08
N TYR A 315 22.87 -20.21 16.24
CA TYR A 315 22.68 -19.22 17.30
C TYR A 315 23.99 -18.73 17.92
N LYS A 316 25.00 -19.59 18.08
CA LYS A 316 26.35 -19.14 18.49
C LYS A 316 26.90 -18.09 17.55
N THR A 317 26.83 -18.35 16.25
CA THR A 317 27.30 -17.39 15.22
C THR A 317 26.54 -16.06 15.30
N VAL A 318 25.21 -16.12 15.46
CA VAL A 318 24.37 -14.91 15.58
C VAL A 318 24.70 -14.12 16.86
N VAL A 319 24.88 -14.79 18.01
CA VAL A 319 25.28 -14.15 19.27
C VAL A 319 26.65 -13.49 19.13
N GLU A 320 27.66 -14.20 18.63
CA GLU A 320 29.01 -13.68 18.44
C GLU A 320 29.03 -12.45 17.54
N LYS A 321 28.35 -12.51 16.39
CA LYS A 321 28.26 -11.39 15.46
C LYS A 321 27.46 -10.22 16.04
N GLY A 322 26.32 -10.50 16.70
CA GLY A 322 25.49 -9.49 17.33
C GLY A 322 26.23 -8.72 18.42
N ILE A 323 26.94 -9.43 19.30
CA ILE A 323 27.78 -8.81 20.34
C ILE A 323 28.88 -7.96 19.71
N ARG A 324 29.59 -8.49 18.70
CA ARG A 324 30.71 -7.79 18.07
C ARG A 324 30.29 -6.53 17.30
N LEU A 325 29.14 -6.56 16.62
CA LEU A 325 28.69 -5.45 15.76
C LEU A 325 27.87 -4.40 16.52
N TYR A 326 27.04 -4.83 17.47
CA TYR A 326 26.03 -3.96 18.11
C TYR A 326 26.12 -3.96 19.64
N GLY A 327 27.05 -4.72 20.21
CA GLY A 327 27.22 -4.85 21.66
C GLY A 327 26.34 -5.95 22.29
N PRO A 328 26.66 -6.34 23.52
CA PRO A 328 25.97 -7.43 24.24
C PRO A 328 24.53 -7.11 24.64
N ASP A 329 24.16 -5.83 24.63
CA ASP A 329 22.82 -5.35 24.98
C ASP A 329 21.93 -5.13 23.75
N SER A 330 22.39 -5.51 22.55
CA SER A 330 21.58 -5.41 21.34
C SER A 330 20.43 -6.43 21.36
N LYS A 331 19.26 -6.02 20.84
CA LYS A 331 18.06 -6.87 20.78
C LYS A 331 18.36 -8.21 20.08
N ASP A 332 19.06 -8.18 18.96
CA ASP A 332 19.38 -9.37 18.17
C ASP A 332 20.29 -10.36 18.91
N ALA A 333 21.31 -9.86 19.62
CA ALA A 333 22.22 -10.70 20.40
C ALA A 333 21.50 -11.35 21.58
N ILE A 334 20.65 -10.59 22.29
CA ILE A 334 19.85 -11.08 23.40
C ILE A 334 18.84 -12.14 22.92
N MET A 335 18.12 -11.87 21.82
CA MET A 335 17.18 -12.84 21.24
C MET A 335 17.87 -14.14 20.84
N ALA A 336 19.02 -14.07 20.17
CA ALA A 336 19.78 -15.26 19.79
C ALA A 336 20.33 -16.02 21.00
N ALA A 337 20.75 -15.30 22.06
CA ALA A 337 21.23 -15.91 23.30
C ALA A 337 20.10 -16.63 24.06
N SER A 338 18.88 -16.06 24.11
CA SER A 338 17.69 -16.75 24.62
C SER A 338 17.47 -18.08 23.88
N ARG A 339 17.52 -18.06 22.54
CA ARG A 339 17.33 -19.27 21.73
C ARG A 339 18.45 -20.29 21.95
N LEU A 340 19.70 -19.84 22.08
CA LEU A 340 20.84 -20.70 22.39
C LEU A 340 20.70 -21.38 23.77
N ALA A 341 20.23 -20.66 24.79
CA ALA A 341 19.95 -21.23 26.11
C ALA A 341 18.88 -22.33 26.03
N LEU A 342 17.82 -22.11 25.24
CA LEU A 342 16.80 -23.11 24.97
C LEU A 342 17.37 -24.34 24.22
N VAL A 343 18.30 -24.16 23.29
CA VAL A 343 19.02 -25.27 22.64
C VAL A 343 19.80 -26.09 23.66
N TYR A 344 20.58 -25.45 24.55
CA TYR A 344 21.30 -26.15 25.62
C TYR A 344 20.35 -26.92 26.55
N ASN A 345 19.20 -26.34 26.90
CA ASN A 345 18.17 -27.01 27.70
C ASN A 345 17.68 -28.29 27.00
N ARG A 346 17.35 -28.19 25.70
CA ARG A 346 16.88 -29.32 24.88
C ARG A 346 17.94 -30.40 24.68
N GLN A 347 19.22 -30.03 24.66
CA GLN A 347 20.36 -30.97 24.62
C GLN A 347 20.64 -31.64 25.98
N GLY A 348 20.01 -31.19 27.07
CA GLY A 348 20.28 -31.66 28.43
C GLY A 348 21.50 -31.01 29.09
N ARG A 349 22.10 -30.00 28.46
CA ARG A 349 23.20 -29.18 29.01
C ARG A 349 22.64 -28.11 29.93
N LEU A 350 21.98 -28.57 30.99
CA LEU A 350 21.12 -27.74 31.82
C LEU A 350 21.89 -26.63 32.57
N THR A 351 23.14 -26.87 32.99
CA THR A 351 23.97 -25.85 33.65
C THR A 351 24.29 -24.70 32.71
N GLU A 352 24.71 -24.99 31.48
CA GLU A 352 25.01 -23.96 30.47
C GLU A 352 23.75 -23.21 30.05
N ALA A 353 22.61 -23.90 29.97
CA ALA A 353 21.31 -23.28 29.74
C ALA A 353 20.93 -22.31 30.86
N ALA A 354 21.16 -22.69 32.13
CA ALA A 354 20.86 -21.87 33.28
C ALA A 354 21.77 -20.64 33.38
N ASP A 355 23.07 -20.81 33.11
CA ASP A 355 24.04 -19.72 33.17
C ASP A 355 23.75 -18.68 32.07
N LEU A 356 23.59 -19.13 30.82
CA LEU A 356 23.26 -18.24 29.70
C LEU A 356 21.87 -17.62 29.86
N GLY A 357 20.87 -18.41 30.23
CA GLY A 357 19.50 -17.93 30.44
C GLY A 357 19.42 -16.91 31.57
N GLY A 358 20.15 -17.11 32.68
CA GLY A 358 20.24 -16.15 33.78
C GLY A 358 20.81 -14.80 33.35
N ASP A 359 21.92 -14.83 32.62
CA ASP A 359 22.57 -13.64 32.06
C ASP A 359 21.67 -12.87 31.07
N VAL A 360 20.93 -13.60 30.22
CA VAL A 360 19.93 -13.02 29.32
C VAL A 360 18.76 -12.39 30.07
N VAL A 361 18.21 -13.08 31.09
CA VAL A 361 17.13 -12.54 31.93
C VAL A 361 17.60 -11.27 32.62
N GLU A 362 18.78 -11.25 33.23
CA GLU A 362 19.32 -10.05 33.88
C GLU A 362 19.40 -8.86 32.93
N ARG A 363 19.95 -9.06 31.71
CA ARG A 363 20.02 -8.00 30.70
C ARG A 363 18.64 -7.50 30.27
N ARG A 364 17.71 -8.43 30.00
CA ARG A 364 16.34 -8.08 29.58
C ARG A 364 15.60 -7.29 30.67
N ARG A 365 15.71 -7.71 31.93
CA ARG A 365 15.14 -6.98 33.07
C ARG A 365 15.69 -5.57 33.19
N ARG A 366 17.01 -5.40 33.01
CA ARG A 366 17.66 -4.08 33.08
C ARG A 366 17.23 -3.15 31.93
N LEU A 367 17.03 -3.69 30.73
CA LEU A 367 16.72 -2.89 29.53
C LEU A 367 15.22 -2.62 29.34
N TYR A 368 14.37 -3.61 29.62
CA TYR A 368 12.94 -3.59 29.28
C TYR A 368 12.02 -3.73 30.49
N GLY A 369 12.55 -4.16 31.64
CA GLY A 369 11.79 -4.36 32.87
C GLY A 369 11.04 -5.69 32.93
N ASP A 370 10.55 -6.03 34.13
CA ASP A 370 9.94 -7.33 34.45
C ASP A 370 8.54 -7.53 33.82
N LYS A 371 7.94 -6.47 33.26
CA LYS A 371 6.61 -6.49 32.62
C LYS A 371 6.66 -6.67 31.11
N ASP A 372 7.84 -6.57 30.50
CA ASP A 372 8.00 -6.82 29.07
C ASP A 372 7.70 -8.30 28.75
N MET A 373 6.88 -8.53 27.72
CA MET A 373 6.41 -9.87 27.36
C MET A 373 7.57 -10.81 27.03
N GLU A 374 8.51 -10.36 26.20
CA GLU A 374 9.66 -11.19 25.82
C GLU A 374 10.60 -11.47 27.01
N THR A 375 10.69 -10.54 27.97
CA THR A 375 11.43 -10.72 29.23
C THR A 375 10.80 -11.82 30.08
N ARG A 376 9.46 -11.85 30.16
CA ARG A 376 8.73 -12.88 30.90
C ARG A 376 8.82 -14.24 30.23
N ASP A 377 8.69 -14.32 28.91
CA ASP A 377 8.90 -15.58 28.16
C ASP A 377 10.29 -16.18 28.44
N THR A 378 11.32 -15.32 28.48
CA THR A 378 12.69 -15.75 28.79
C THR A 378 12.82 -16.23 30.25
N MET A 379 12.12 -15.59 31.19
CA MET A 379 12.06 -16.04 32.59
C MET A 379 11.36 -17.41 32.70
N GLU A 380 10.30 -17.65 31.94
CA GLU A 380 9.60 -18.94 31.92
C GLU A 380 10.54 -20.07 31.43
N ASP A 381 11.25 -19.83 30.32
CA ASP A 381 12.25 -20.78 29.79
C ASP A 381 13.36 -21.07 30.81
N LEU A 382 13.86 -20.04 31.52
CA LEU A 382 14.86 -20.19 32.56
C LEU A 382 14.31 -20.93 33.80
N MET A 383 13.08 -20.61 34.21
CA MET A 383 12.40 -21.28 35.34
C MET A 383 12.27 -22.78 35.07
N VAL A 384 11.83 -23.17 33.86
CA VAL A 384 11.79 -24.58 33.44
C VAL A 384 13.17 -25.22 33.50
N THR A 385 14.23 -24.48 33.14
CA THR A 385 15.61 -24.95 33.26
C THR A 385 16.02 -25.17 34.72
N TYR A 386 15.69 -24.26 35.63
CA TYR A 386 15.95 -24.41 37.07
C TYR A 386 15.21 -25.58 37.68
N ILE A 387 13.94 -25.80 37.32
CA ILE A 387 13.16 -26.97 37.77
C ILE A 387 13.87 -28.27 37.34
N LYS A 388 14.31 -28.37 36.08
CA LYS A 388 15.05 -29.54 35.59
C LYS A 388 16.39 -29.77 36.29
N LEU A 389 17.03 -28.71 36.77
CA LEU A 389 18.26 -28.77 37.59
C LEU A 389 18.01 -29.10 39.06
N GLY A 390 16.76 -29.07 39.54
CA GLY A 390 16.44 -29.15 40.97
C GLY A 390 16.75 -27.87 41.74
N ARG A 391 16.96 -26.74 41.06
CA ARG A 391 17.18 -25.40 41.63
C ARG A 391 15.84 -24.75 41.99
N GLN A 392 15.12 -25.37 42.93
CA GLN A 392 13.73 -25.00 43.24
C GLN A 392 13.60 -23.56 43.75
N LYS A 393 14.55 -23.09 44.56
CA LYS A 393 14.52 -21.72 45.10
C LYS A 393 14.55 -20.67 44.00
N GLU A 394 15.46 -20.83 43.05
CA GLU A 394 15.58 -19.90 41.92
C GLU A 394 14.39 -19.99 40.96
N ALA A 395 13.77 -21.17 40.82
CA ALA A 395 12.53 -21.33 40.07
C ALA A 395 11.37 -20.58 40.76
N ASP A 396 11.20 -20.76 42.07
CA ASP A 396 10.15 -20.09 42.86
C ASP A 396 10.31 -18.57 42.83
N GLU A 397 11.55 -18.04 42.81
CA GLU A 397 11.82 -16.62 42.66
C GLU A 397 11.30 -16.06 41.32
N LEU A 398 11.53 -16.78 40.21
CA LEU A 398 11.01 -16.39 38.90
C LEU A 398 9.48 -16.52 38.85
N GLU A 399 8.91 -17.58 39.42
CA GLU A 399 7.45 -17.79 39.49
C GLU A 399 6.75 -16.64 40.24
N ASN A 400 7.35 -16.14 41.34
CA ASN A 400 6.83 -15.00 42.09
C ASN A 400 6.81 -13.70 41.26
N ILE A 401 7.76 -13.51 40.35
CA ILE A 401 7.76 -12.36 39.42
C ILE A 401 6.73 -12.57 38.31
N LEU A 402 6.66 -13.79 37.78
CA LEU A 402 5.72 -14.17 36.72
C LEU A 402 4.25 -14.20 37.18
N SER A 403 3.97 -14.34 38.46
CA SER A 403 2.58 -14.28 38.96
C SER A 403 2.02 -12.85 39.09
N GLN A 404 2.85 -11.81 38.92
CA GLN A 404 2.39 -10.42 38.97
C GLN A 404 1.62 -10.02 37.70
N PRO A 405 0.57 -9.19 37.83
CA PRO A 405 -0.20 -8.72 36.67
C PRO A 405 0.61 -7.77 35.77
N LEU A 406 0.42 -7.95 34.46
CA LEU A 406 0.98 -7.13 33.37
C LEU A 406 0.62 -5.65 33.52
#